data_AF-A0A085ZRW9-F1
#
_entry.id   AF-A0A085ZRW9-F1
#
_cell.length_a   1.000
_cell.length_b   1.000
_cell.length_c   1.000
_cell.angle_alpha   90.00
_cell.angle_beta   90.00
_cell.angle_gamma   90.00
#
_symmetry.space_group_name_H-M   'P 1'
#
loop_
_entity.id
_entity.type
_entity.pdbx_description
1 polymer ?
#
loop_
_entity_poly.entity_id
_entity_poly.type
_entity_poly.pdbx_seq_one_letter_code
_entity_poly.pdbx_strand_id
1 'polypeptide(L)' 'MLKNILKLKGAEELTASEQKTIIGGNAPICEDGFIAKRCTEFGTVPSYWSCLPVSYVGSC' A
#
# COMPACT_ATOMS: atom_id res chain seq x y z
N MET A 1 6.12 -11.24 -12.55
CA MET A 1 6.62 -10.14 -13.41
C MET A 1 5.43 -9.31 -13.86
N LEU A 2 5.26 -8.10 -13.32
CA LEU A 2 4.12 -7.20 -13.63
C LEU A 2 4.17 -6.60 -15.05
N LYS A 3 5.26 -6.84 -15.80
CA LYS A 3 5.56 -6.24 -17.11
C LYS A 3 4.51 -6.51 -18.21
N ASN A 4 3.67 -7.53 -18.05
CA ASN A 4 2.71 -7.94 -19.10
C ASN A 4 1.26 -7.47 -18.89
N ILE A 5 0.91 -6.85 -17.75
CA ILE A 5 -0.51 -6.58 -17.44
C ILE A 5 -0.98 -5.21 -17.94
N LEU A 6 -0.08 -4.24 -18.16
CA LEU A 6 -0.46 -2.86 -18.43
C LEU A 6 0.41 -2.25 -19.54
N LYS A 7 0.06 -2.49 -20.82
CA LYS A 7 0.59 -1.70 -21.97
C LYS A 7 -0.01 -0.29 -21.93
N LEU A 8 0.37 0.51 -20.94
CA LEU A 8 -0.08 1.89 -20.77
C LEU A 8 0.76 2.80 -21.66
N LYS A 9 0.12 3.50 -22.59
CA LYS A 9 0.78 4.53 -23.40
C LYS A 9 1.27 5.66 -22.49
N GLY A 10 2.57 5.97 -22.56
CA GLY A 10 3.18 7.04 -21.77
C GLY A 10 3.60 6.65 -20.34
N ALA A 11 3.54 5.36 -19.99
CA ALA A 11 4.12 4.89 -18.73
C ALA A 11 5.64 4.79 -18.83
N GLU A 12 6.34 5.39 -17.87
CA GLU A 12 7.79 5.30 -17.71
C GLU A 12 8.13 4.30 -16.61
N GLU A 13 9.11 3.43 -16.84
CA GLU A 13 9.58 2.47 -15.84
C GLU A 13 10.39 3.22 -14.79
N LEU A 14 9.92 3.24 -13.54
CA LEU A 14 10.67 3.81 -12.43
C LEU A 14 11.90 2.96 -12.12
N THR A 15 13.02 3.62 -11.84
CA THR A 15 14.20 2.98 -11.28
C THR A 15 13.94 2.48 -9.86
N ALA A 16 14.75 1.53 -9.40
CA ALA A 16 14.65 1.02 -8.04
C ALA A 16 14.85 2.11 -6.96
N SER A 17 15.60 3.16 -7.27
CA SER A 17 15.78 4.32 -6.39
C SER A 17 14.53 5.18 -6.34
N GLU A 18 13.92 5.48 -7.48
CA GLU A 18 12.67 6.27 -7.56
C GLU A 18 11.52 5.54 -6.87
N GLN A 19 11.43 4.22 -7.03
CA GLN A 19 10.40 3.42 -6.36
C GLN A 19 10.50 3.54 -4.82
N LYS A 20 11.71 3.66 -4.26
CA LYS A 20 11.92 3.87 -2.82
C LYS A 20 11.53 5.28 -2.36
N THR A 21 11.46 6.25 -3.27
CA THR A 21 11.00 7.62 -2.97
C THR A 21 9.49 7.77 -3.01
N ILE A 22 8.76 6.76 -3.51
CA ILE A 22 7.30 6.74 -3.45
C ILE A 22 6.88 6.64 -1.99
N ILE A 23 6.42 7.75 -1.43
CA ILE A 23 5.77 7.77 -0.13
C ILE A 23 4.31 7.37 -0.36
N GLY A 24 3.97 6.13 -0.03
CA GLY A 24 2.64 5.56 -0.17
C GLY A 24 1.63 6.17 0.82
N GLY A 25 1.26 7.44 0.65
CA GLY A 25 0.38 8.16 1.58
C GLY A 25 0.91 8.19 3.02
N ASN A 26 0.12 8.75 3.95
CA ASN A 26 0.45 8.86 5.38
C ASN A 26 0.47 7.50 6.13
N ALA A 27 0.96 6.44 5.50
CA ALA A 27 1.07 5.12 6.12
C ALA A 27 2.07 5.18 7.30
N PRO A 28 1.69 4.68 8.48
CA PRO A 28 2.58 4.64 9.63
C PRO A 28 3.68 3.61 9.43
N ILE A 29 4.79 3.82 10.11
CA ILE A 29 5.80 2.77 10.32
C ILE A 29 5.24 1.84 11.41
N CYS A 30 5.17 0.54 11.11
CA CYS A 30 4.70 -0.48 12.05
C CYS A 30 5.89 -1.22 12.67
N GLU A 31 5.68 -1.75 13.88
CA GLU A 31 6.64 -2.61 14.55
C GLU A 31 6.79 -3.97 13.84
N ASP A 32 7.85 -4.70 14.16
CA ASP A 32 8.11 -6.03 13.61
C ASP A 32 6.92 -6.97 13.87
N GLY A 33 6.47 -7.68 12.83
CA GLY A 33 5.29 -8.54 12.89
C GLY A 33 3.97 -7.84 12.56
N PHE A 34 3.98 -6.54 12.27
CA PHE A 34 2.82 -5.76 11.82
C PHE A 34 3.04 -5.12 10.45
N ILE A 35 1.96 -4.91 9.71
CA ILE A 35 1.96 -4.26 8.40
C ILE A 35 0.90 -3.15 8.36
N ALA A 36 1.26 -2.00 7.77
CA ALA A 36 0.32 -0.91 7.56
C ALA A 36 -0.73 -1.32 6.53
N LYS A 37 -2.00 -1.36 6.93
CA LYS A 37 -3.16 -1.61 6.06
C LYS A 37 -4.05 -0.36 6.05
N ARG A 38 -4.56 -0.03 4.87
CA ARG A 38 -5.54 1.05 4.71
C ARG A 38 -6.94 0.47 4.91
N CYS A 39 -7.61 0.91 5.97
CA CYS A 39 -8.88 0.42 6.46
C CYS A 39 -10.03 1.37 6.14
N THR A 40 -11.23 0.82 6.03
CA THR A 40 -12.49 1.43 5.62
C THR A 40 -13.68 0.92 6.45
N GLU A 41 -13.43 0.44 7.68
CA GLU A 41 -14.33 -0.41 8.47
C GLU A 41 -15.77 0.10 8.71
N PHE A 42 -16.13 1.35 8.36
CA PHE A 42 -17.47 1.89 8.63
C PHE A 42 -18.05 2.76 7.49
N GLY A 43 -18.49 2.15 6.39
CA GLY A 43 -19.38 2.84 5.42
C GLY A 43 -18.77 4.08 4.77
N THR A 44 -19.17 5.28 5.20
CA THR A 44 -18.74 6.58 4.61
C THR A 44 -17.53 7.22 5.29
N VAL A 45 -16.90 6.62 6.30
CA VAL A 45 -15.72 7.23 6.94
C VAL A 45 -14.54 7.27 5.97
N PRO A 46 -13.77 8.37 5.96
CA PRO A 46 -12.50 8.42 5.26
C PRO A 46 -11.61 7.27 5.68
N SER A 47 -11.00 6.64 4.69
CA SER A 47 -10.04 5.56 4.91
C SER A 47 -8.93 6.00 5.87
N TYR A 48 -8.56 5.15 6.83
CA TYR A 48 -7.48 5.40 7.77
C TYR A 48 -6.40 4.32 7.68
N TRP A 49 -5.22 4.61 8.22
CA TRP A 49 -4.16 3.63 8.31
C TRP A 49 -4.18 2.94 9.66
N SER A 50 -3.95 1.63 9.67
CA SER A 50 -3.80 0.84 10.87
C SER A 50 -2.66 -0.16 10.70
N CYS A 51 -1.89 -0.40 11.77
CA CYS A 51 -0.90 -1.47 11.81
C CYS A 51 -1.59 -2.76 12.25
N LEU A 52 -1.68 -3.73 11.35
CA LEU A 52 -2.32 -5.01 11.62
C LEU A 52 -1.29 -6.14 11.65
N PRO A 53 -1.51 -7.21 12.43
CA PRO A 53 -0.63 -8.37 12.41
C PRO A 53 -0.45 -8.90 10.99
N VAL A 54 0.75 -9.37 10.64
CA VAL A 54 1.02 -9.98 9.32
C VAL A 54 0.13 -11.20 9.03
N SER A 55 -0.41 -11.84 10.06
CA SER A 55 -1.36 -12.96 9.97
C SER A 55 -2.82 -12.52 9.83
N TYR A 56 -3.12 -11.22 9.78
CA TYR A 56 -4.48 -10.72 9.71
C TYR A 56 -5.14 -11.02 8.34
N VAL A 57 -6.20 -11.82 8.35
CA VAL A 57 -6.93 -12.27 7.14
C VAL A 57 -8.29 -11.55 6.96
N GLY A 58 -8.59 -10.56 7.81
CA GLY A 58 -9.88 -9.84 7.77
C GLY A 58 -9.92 -8.67 6.79
N SER A 59 -11.13 -8.22 6.46
CA SER A 59 -11.34 -6.88 5.92
C SER A 59 -11.22 -5.88 7.05
N CYS A 60 -10.36 -4.90 6.82
CA CYS A 60 -10.59 -3.55 7.25
C CYS A 60 -10.72 -2.76 5.93
#